data_AF-A0A8S4SPJ1-F1
#
_entry.id   AF-A0A8S4SPJ1-F1
#
_cell.length_a   1.000
_cell.length_b   1.000
_cell.length_c   1.000
_cell.angle_alpha   90.00
_cell.angle_beta   90.00
_cell.angle_gamma   90.00
#
_symmetry.space_group_name_H-M   'P 1'
#
loop_
_entity.id
_entity.type
_entity.pdbx_description
1 polymer ?
#
loop_
_entity_poly.entity_id
_entity_poly.type
_entity_poly.pdbx_seq_one_letter_code
_entity_poly.pdbx_strand_id
1 'polypeptide(L)'
;MKLRGSASKYYQPPNKHLSILGITDSPLCRACMETEETPIHVMLQCNGVAEQRAAHLGSSAALHEALGDLGGLLSFWSELGWLE
;
A
#
# COMPACT_ATOMS: atom_id res chain seq x y z
N MET A 1 -15.71 -12.18 8.11
CA MET A 1 -15.79 -12.21 6.63
C MET A 1 -14.40 -11.95 6.07
N LYS A 2 -13.74 -12.98 5.52
CA LYS A 2 -12.50 -12.82 4.76
C LYS A 2 -12.90 -12.65 3.30
N LEU A 3 -12.87 -11.43 2.79
CA LEU A 3 -12.90 -11.21 1.35
C LEU A 3 -11.55 -11.73 0.81
N ARG A 4 -11.50 -13.02 0.48
CA ARG A 4 -10.43 -13.60 -0.33
C ARG A 4 -10.62 -13.05 -1.74
N GLY A 5 -10.12 -11.85 -1.99
CA GLY A 5 -9.82 -11.42 -3.35
C GLY A 5 -8.86 -12.44 -3.93
N SER A 6 -9.21 -12.98 -5.10
CA SER A 6 -8.34 -13.88 -5.87
C SER A 6 -6.93 -13.30 -5.93
N ALA A 7 -5.93 -14.06 -5.50
CA ALA A 7 -4.53 -13.67 -5.58
C ALA A 7 -4.20 -13.33 -7.05
N SER A 8 -4.16 -12.03 -7.35
CA SER A 8 -3.64 -11.54 -8.60
C SER A 8 -2.13 -11.68 -8.48
N LYS A 9 -1.50 -12.43 -9.38
CA LYS A 9 -0.04 -12.66 -9.46
C LYS A 9 0.75 -11.39 -9.87
N TYR A 10 0.20 -10.21 -9.58
CA TYR A 10 0.63 -8.92 -10.09
C TYR A 10 0.30 -7.83 -9.08
N TYR A 11 1.11 -6.77 -9.09
CA TYR A 11 0.92 -5.54 -8.32
C TYR A 11 -0.56 -5.10 -8.27
N GLN A 12 -1.06 -4.87 -7.06
CA GLN A 12 -2.42 -4.36 -6.87
C GLN A 12 -2.41 -2.82 -6.72
N PRO A 13 -3.08 -2.08 -7.63
CA PRO A 13 -3.17 -0.62 -7.51
C PRO A 13 -3.91 -0.17 -6.23
N PRO A 14 -3.69 1.07 -5.76
CA PRO A 14 -4.40 1.62 -4.62
C PRO A 14 -5.93 1.68 -4.83
N ASN A 15 -6.71 1.39 -3.80
CA ASN A 15 -8.18 1.38 -3.84
C ASN A 15 -8.77 2.72 -4.30
N LYS A 16 -8.13 3.88 -4.05
CA LYS A 16 -8.60 5.16 -4.61
C LYS A 16 -8.62 5.13 -6.14
N HIS A 17 -7.58 4.57 -6.76
CA HIS A 17 -7.52 4.44 -8.22
C HIS A 17 -8.60 3.49 -8.73
N LEU A 18 -8.74 2.32 -8.11
CA LEU A 18 -9.75 1.34 -8.48
C LEU A 18 -11.18 1.88 -8.31
N SER A 19 -11.42 2.69 -7.28
CA SER A 19 -12.71 3.31 -7.01
C SER A 19 -13.07 4.35 -8.07
N ILE A 20 -12.11 5.18 -8.50
CA ILE A 20 -12.30 6.12 -9.62
C ILE A 20 -12.66 5.39 -10.92
N LEU A 21 -12.07 4.20 -11.14
CA LEU A 21 -12.38 3.35 -12.29
C LEU A 21 -13.69 2.56 -12.16
N GLY A 22 -14.40 2.65 -11.03
CA GLY A 22 -15.61 1.86 -10.77
C GLY A 22 -15.37 0.37 -10.58
N ILE A 23 -14.13 -0.04 -10.28
CA ILE A 23 -13.74 -1.45 -10.06
C ILE A 23 -14.02 -1.89 -8.62
N THR A 24 -13.95 -0.95 -7.66
CA THR A 24 -14.28 -1.18 -6.24
C THR A 24 -15.23 -0.10 -5.73
N ASP A 25 -16.12 -0.49 -4.82
CA ASP A 25 -17.11 0.41 -4.22
C ASP A 25 -16.51 1.27 -3.09
N SER A 26 -15.28 0.96 -2.63
CA SER A 26 -14.65 1.66 -1.52
C SER A 26 -13.26 2.17 -1.87
N PRO A 27 -12.97 3.48 -1.64
CA PRO A 27 -11.62 4.03 -1.80
C PRO A 27 -10.73 3.79 -0.58
N LEU A 28 -11.22 3.16 0.49
CA LEU A 28 -10.51 3.06 1.77
C LEU A 28 -9.25 2.18 1.69
N CYS A 29 -8.25 2.52 2.49
CA CYS A 29 -7.02 1.75 2.65
C CYS A 29 -7.30 0.37 3.22
N ARG A 30 -6.80 -0.66 2.53
CA ARG A 30 -6.94 -2.06 2.92
C ARG A 30 -6.21 -2.42 4.22
N ALA A 31 -5.26 -1.58 4.65
CA ALA A 31 -4.53 -1.78 5.90
C ALA A 31 -5.23 -1.14 7.11
N CYS A 32 -5.57 0.15 7.03
CA CYS A 32 -6.14 0.89 8.17
C CYS A 32 -7.66 1.02 8.14
N MET A 33 -8.29 0.94 6.97
CA MET A 33 -9.73 1.17 6.76
C MET A 33 -10.25 2.55 7.20
N GLU A 34 -9.37 3.52 7.46
CA GLU A 34 -9.73 4.85 8.00
C GLU A 34 -9.66 5.98 6.97
N THR A 35 -8.74 5.88 6.00
CA THR A 35 -8.47 6.94 5.01
C THR A 35 -8.41 6.36 3.60
N GLU A 36 -8.51 7.21 2.57
CA GLU A 36 -8.39 6.76 1.18
C GLU A 36 -7.03 6.13 0.89
N GLU A 37 -7.02 5.02 0.17
CA GLU A 37 -5.79 4.34 -0.22
C GLU A 37 -5.12 5.07 -1.37
N THR A 38 -4.06 5.80 -1.05
CA THR A 38 -3.16 6.44 -2.01
C THR A 38 -1.73 6.00 -1.75
N PRO A 39 -0.81 6.10 -2.73
CA PRO A 39 0.60 5.80 -2.50
C PRO A 39 1.19 6.64 -1.37
N ILE A 40 0.84 7.93 -1.30
CA ILE A 40 1.25 8.85 -0.23
C ILE A 40 0.77 8.35 1.14
N HIS A 41 -0.51 7.97 1.22
CA HIS A 41 -1.06 7.44 2.47
C HIS A 41 -0.28 6.21 2.93
N VAL A 42 -0.14 5.20 2.06
CA VAL A 42 0.51 3.94 2.43
C VAL A 42 1.99 4.13 2.77
N MET A 43 2.70 4.86 1.92
CA MET A 43 4.16 4.98 1.99
C MET A 43 4.63 5.98 3.05
N LEU A 44 3.78 6.87 3.57
CA LEU A 44 4.22 7.91 4.51
C LEU A 44 3.34 8.04 5.75
N GLN A 45 2.03 7.77 5.66
CA GLN A 45 1.06 8.21 6.67
C GLN A 45 0.30 7.06 7.35
N CYS A 46 0.23 5.89 6.73
CA CYS A 46 -0.65 4.82 7.16
C CYS A 46 -0.13 4.18 8.44
N ASN A 47 -0.90 4.27 9.51
CA ASN A 47 -0.60 3.63 10.79
C ASN A 47 -0.68 2.11 10.70
N GLY A 48 -1.59 1.58 9.86
CA GLY A 48 -1.79 0.14 9.68
C GLY A 48 -0.61 -0.61 9.04
N VAL A 49 0.37 0.11 8.47
CA VAL A 49 1.61 -0.46 7.92
C VAL A 49 2.87 0.24 8.45
N ALA A 50 2.75 0.94 9.58
CA ALA A 50 3.84 1.77 10.10
C ALA A 50 5.08 0.96 10.47
N GLU A 51 4.90 -0.24 11.04
CA GLU A 51 6.00 -1.12 11.44
C GLU A 51 6.74 -1.66 10.21
N GLN A 52 6.02 -2.17 9.21
CA GLN A 52 6.60 -2.67 7.95
C GLN A 52 7.31 -1.56 7.19
N ARG A 53 6.70 -0.37 7.15
CA ARG A 53 7.31 0.81 6.53
C ARG A 53 8.62 1.16 7.22
N ALA A 54 8.65 1.21 8.55
CA ALA A 54 9.87 1.51 9.30
C ALA A 54 10.96 0.44 9.10
N ALA A 55 10.57 -0.84 9.01
CA ALA A 55 11.49 -1.95 8.81
C ALA A 55 12.18 -1.93 7.43
N HIS A 56 11.46 -1.54 6.37
CA HIS A 56 11.95 -1.62 4.99
C HIS A 56 12.34 -0.28 4.37
N LEU A 57 11.63 0.80 4.69
CA LEU A 57 11.82 2.13 4.12
C LEU A 57 12.42 3.13 5.12
N GLY A 58 12.51 2.75 6.39
CA GLY A 58 12.92 3.65 7.48
C GLY A 58 11.92 4.78 7.69
N SER A 59 12.44 5.96 8.05
CA SER A 59 11.64 7.16 8.31
C SER A 59 11.72 8.15 7.14
N SER A 60 11.18 7.76 5.97
CA SER A 60 11.06 8.68 4.84
C SER A 60 10.06 9.80 5.17
N ALA A 61 10.47 11.06 4.97
CA ALA A 61 9.60 12.23 5.13
C ALA A 61 8.87 12.57 3.82
N ALA A 62 9.41 12.11 2.68
CA ALA A 62 8.86 12.40 1.36
C ALA A 62 8.84 11.17 0.45
N LEU A 63 7.94 11.19 -0.54
CA LEU A 63 7.74 10.06 -1.45
C LEU A 63 9.00 9.74 -2.27
N HIS A 64 9.75 10.75 -2.69
CA HIS A 64 10.96 10.55 -3.49
C HIS A 64 12.07 9.83 -2.71
N GLU A 65 12.12 10.00 -1.38
CA GLU A 65 13.08 9.29 -0.51
C GLU A 65 12.70 7.80 -0.43
N ALA A 66 11.41 7.51 -0.22
CA ALA A 66 10.88 6.15 -0.19
C ALA A 66 11.01 5.42 -1.54
N LEU A 67 11.02 6.16 -2.66
CA LEU A 67 11.25 5.62 -4.00
C LEU A 67 12.75 5.48 -4.36
N GLY A 68 13.65 6.08 -3.56
CA GLY A 68 15.09 6.05 -3.78
C GLY A 68 15.74 4.70 -3.44
N ASP A 69 15.11 3.91 -2.56
CA ASP A 69 15.50 2.53 -2.26
C ASP A 69 14.49 1.55 -2.86
N LEU A 70 14.75 1.16 -4.11
CA LEU A 70 13.89 0.20 -4.81
C LEU A 70 13.87 -1.18 -4.12
N GLY A 71 14.96 -1.59 -3.46
CA GLY A 71 15.05 -2.88 -2.78
C GLY A 71 14.17 -2.92 -1.53
N GLY A 72 14.26 -1.89 -0.69
CA GLY A 72 13.36 -1.68 0.44
C GLY A 72 11.90 -1.57 0.00
N LEU A 73 11.63 -0.84 -1.09
CA LEU A 73 10.29 -0.69 -1.65
C LEU A 73 9.67 -2.04 -2.07
N LEU A 74 10.41 -2.85 -2.82
CA LEU A 74 9.92 -4.17 -3.26
C LEU A 74 9.69 -5.09 -2.05
N SER A 75 10.61 -5.09 -1.08
CA SER A 75 10.49 -5.89 0.14
C SER A 75 9.27 -5.49 0.97
N PHE A 76 9.03 -4.17 1.10
CA PHE A 76 7.85 -3.62 1.76
C PHE A 76 6.54 -4.09 1.10
N TRP A 77 6.41 -3.95 -0.21
CA TRP A 77 5.18 -4.36 -0.90
C TRP A 77 4.97 -5.88 -0.88
N SER A 78 6.04 -6.65 -0.94
CA SER A 78 6.00 -8.11 -0.86
C SER A 78 5.56 -8.59 0.52
N GLU A 79 6.08 -8.00 1.60
CA GLU A 79 5.64 -8.34 2.96
C GLU A 79 4.16 -8.03 3.20
N LEU A 80 3.65 -6.94 2.62
CA LEU A 80 2.22 -6.62 2.68
C LEU A 80 1.35 -7.58 1.84
N GLY A 81 1.94 -8.39 0.96
CA GLY A 81 1.24 -9.23 -0.01
C GLY A 81 0.57 -8.42 -1.12
N TRP A 82 1.06 -7.20 -1.41
CA TRP A 82 0.51 -6.31 -2.45
C TRP A 82 1.32 -6.35 -3.74
N LEU A 83 2.43 -7.11 -3.71
CA LEU A 83 3.27 -7.50 -4.81
C LEU A 83 3.66 -8.97 -4.62
N GLU A 84 3.18 -9.85 -5.51
CA GLU A 84 3.59 -11.26 -5.63
C GLU A 84 4.44 -11.48 -6.89
#